data_AF-A0A356A0N2-F1
#
_entry.id   AF-A0A356A0N2-F1
#
_cell.length_a   1.000
_cell.length_b   1.000
_cell.length_c   1.000
_cell.angle_alpha   90.00
_cell.angle_beta   90.00
_cell.angle_gamma   90.00
#
_symmetry.space_group_name_H-M   'P 1'
#
loop_
_entity.id
_entity.type
_entity.pdbx_description
1 polymer ?
#
loop_
_entity_poly.entity_id
_entity_poly.type
_entity_poly.pdbx_seq_one_letter_code
_entity_poly.pdbx_strand_id
1 'polypeptide(L)' 'MTTLFSNTAFAGRVVLVTGASRGIGQAIAAAFSLTGARVIGTATTEHGA' A
#
# COMPACT_ATOMS: atom_id res chain seq x y z
N MET A 1 -14.74 -10.93 8.35
CA MET A 1 -13.55 -10.14 7.92
C MET A 1 -13.73 -8.74 8.47
N THR A 2 -12.93 -8.32 9.45
CA THR A 2 -13.08 -7.01 10.09
C THR A 2 -12.19 -6.01 9.37
N THR A 3 -12.79 -5.00 8.73
CA THR A 3 -12.05 -3.93 8.06
C THR A 3 -11.64 -2.88 9.10
N LEU A 4 -10.33 -2.67 9.30
CA LEU A 4 -9.78 -1.66 10.22
C LEU A 4 -10.08 -0.21 9.76
N PHE A 5 -10.31 -0.02 8.46
CA PHE A 5 -10.63 1.27 7.85
C PHE A 5 -11.83 1.13 6.91
N SER A 6 -12.57 2.22 6.69
CA SER A 6 -13.56 2.27 5.62
C SER A 6 -12.87 2.23 4.24
N ASN A 7 -13.58 1.73 3.23
CA ASN A 7 -13.04 1.54 1.87
C ASN A 7 -12.60 2.84 1.17
N THR A 8 -12.89 4.00 1.76
CA THR A 8 -12.54 5.33 1.26
C THR A 8 -11.71 6.14 2.25
N ALA A 9 -11.23 5.53 3.34
CA ALA A 9 -10.50 6.23 4.39
C ALA A 9 -9.28 7.03 3.87
N PHE A 10 -8.70 6.62 2.73
CA PHE A 10 -7.56 7.29 2.11
C PHE A 10 -7.83 7.69 0.65
N ALA A 11 -9.11 7.86 0.27
CA ALA A 11 -9.50 8.29 -1.06
C ALA A 11 -8.78 9.60 -1.46
N GLY A 12 -8.13 9.57 -2.62
CA GLY A 12 -7.41 10.74 -3.17
C GLY A 12 -6.09 11.08 -2.47
N ARG A 13 -5.64 10.27 -1.49
CA ARG A 13 -4.33 10.42 -0.85
C ARG A 13 -3.25 9.64 -1.60
N VAL A 14 -2.03 10.13 -1.55
CA VAL A 14 -0.83 9.41 -2.01
C VAL A 14 -0.13 8.80 -0.80
N VAL A 15 0.21 7.52 -0.89
CA VAL A 15 0.91 6.77 0.17
C VAL A 15 2.22 6.21 -0.40
N LEU A 16 3.35 6.55 0.21
CA LEU A 16 4.65 5.96 -0.10
C LEU A 16 4.94 4.82 0.87
N VAL A 17 5.15 3.62 0.35
CA VAL A 17 5.53 2.42 1.13
C VAL A 17 6.94 1.99 0.71
N THR A 18 7.88 2.05 1.64
CA THR A 18 9.24 1.54 1.43
C THR A 18 9.29 0.03 1.71
N GLY A 19 10.12 -0.70 0.97
CA GLY A 19 10.21 -2.16 1.11
C GLY A 19 8.91 -2.88 0.69
N ALA A 20 8.20 -2.35 -0.32
CA ALA A 20 6.87 -2.81 -0.71
C ALA A 20 6.87 -4.14 -1.50
N SER A 21 8.04 -4.65 -1.87
CA SER A 21 8.16 -5.82 -2.76
C SER A 21 7.81 -7.16 -2.12
N ARG A 22 7.83 -7.26 -0.78
CA ARG A 22 7.61 -8.52 -0.06
C ARG A 22 7.17 -8.31 1.39
N GLY A 23 6.67 -9.38 2.01
CA GLY A 23 6.39 -9.43 3.44
C GLY A 23 5.41 -8.35 3.89
N ILE A 24 5.74 -7.68 5.00
CA ILE A 24 4.85 -6.69 5.63
C ILE A 24 4.65 -5.46 4.73
N GLY A 25 5.70 -4.99 4.04
CA GLY A 25 5.58 -3.83 3.15
C GLY A 25 4.58 -4.08 2.01
N GLN A 26 4.61 -5.27 1.41
CA GLN A 26 3.64 -5.68 0.40
C GLN A 26 2.21 -5.71 0.97
N ALA A 27 2.02 -6.30 2.15
CA ALA A 27 0.71 -6.39 2.79
C ALA A 27 0.14 -5.00 3.12
N ILE A 28 0.99 -4.07 3.57
CA ILE A 28 0.62 -2.67 3.84
C ILE A 28 0.22 -1.97 2.54
N ALA A 29 1.01 -2.10 1.47
CA ALA A 29 0.71 -1.51 0.18
C ALA A 29 -0.63 -2.01 -0.37
N ALA A 30 -0.89 -3.32 -0.28
CA ALA A 30 -2.16 -3.90 -0.68
C ALA A 30 -3.34 -3.36 0.14
N ALA A 31 -3.19 -3.28 1.47
CA ALA A 31 -4.23 -2.75 2.34
C ALA A 31 -4.59 -1.29 2.00
N PHE A 32 -3.60 -0.42 1.77
CA PHE A 32 -3.87 0.97 1.38
C PHE A 32 -4.54 1.09 0.01
N SER A 33 -4.16 0.25 -0.97
CA SER A 33 -4.79 0.25 -2.30
C SER A 33 -6.30 -0.04 -2.23
N LEU A 34 -6.75 -0.84 -1.24
CA LEU A 34 -8.17 -1.13 -1.02
C LEU A 34 -8.96 0.04 -0.39
N THR A 35 -8.28 1.10 0.06
CA THR A 35 -8.89 2.25 0.76
C THR A 35 -9.05 3.50 -0.12
N GLY A 36 -8.82 3.36 -1.43
CA GLY A 36 -8.89 4.47 -2.40
C GLY A 36 -7.62 5.33 -2.49
N ALA A 37 -6.53 4.88 -1.85
CA ALA A 37 -5.24 5.56 -1.94
C ALA A 37 -4.54 5.27 -3.28
N ARG A 38 -3.75 6.23 -3.76
CA ARG A 38 -2.70 5.99 -4.75
C ARG A 38 -1.43 5.57 -4.02
N VAL A 39 -1.06 4.30 -4.14
CA VAL A 39 0.11 3.74 -3.46
C VAL A 39 1.32 3.76 -4.39
N ILE A 40 2.46 4.22 -3.88
CA ILE A 40 3.77 4.16 -4.53
C ILE A 40 4.66 3.26 -3.67
N GLY A 41 5.11 2.14 -4.24
CA GLY A 41 6.03 1.21 -3.59
C GLY A 41 7.47 1.49 -3.97
N THR A 42 8.42 1.19 -3.09
CA THR A 42 9.85 1.11 -3.44
C THR A 42 10.49 -0.18 -2.96
N ALA A 43 11.51 -0.62 -3.67
CA ALA A 43 12.36 -1.75 -3.32
C ALA A 43 13.83 -1.41 -3.59
N THR A 44 14.75 -2.23 -3.06
CA THR A 44 16.19 -2.07 -3.31
C THR A 44 16.64 -2.58 -4.68
N THR A 45 15.73 -3.16 -5.45
CA THR A 45 15.98 -3.72 -6.79
C THR A 45 14.88 -3.28 -7.75
N GLU A 46 15.22 -2.96 -8.99
CA GLU A 46 14.24 -2.56 -10.02
C GLU A 46 13.13 -3.58 -10.23
N HIS A 47 13.47 -4.88 -10.23
CA HIS A 47 12.47 -5.94 -10.40
C HIS A 47 11.43 -6.01 -9.27
N GLY A 48 11.73 -5.44 -8.10
CA GLY A 48 10.82 -5.42 -6.96
C GLY A 48 10.07 -4.09 -6.79
N ALA A 49 10.38 -3.08 -7.60
CA ALA A 49 9.79 -1.74 -7.51
C ALA A 49 8.50 -1.64 -8.33
#